data_AF-A0AA42IG52-F1
#
_entry.id   AF-A0AA42IG52-F1
#
_cell.length_a   1.000
_cell.length_b   1.000
_cell.length_c   1.000
_cell.angle_alpha   90.00
_cell.angle_beta   90.00
_cell.angle_gamma   90.00
#
_symmetry.space_group_name_H-M   'P 1'
#
loop_
_entity.id
_entity.type
_entity.pdbx_description
1 polymer ?
#
loop_
_entity_poly.entity_id
_entity_poly.type
_entity_poly.pdbx_seq_one_letter_code
_entity_poly.pdbx_strand_id
1 'polypeptide(L)'
;MNEFQNRVNLQRQIIVLVNKKLKFKEPLASLSYGCINRWKNVNKEVLDQTYTILLDLSNKVLFLATKSQEQITEEYAFKSEEAVLKLKYLESHLLESY
;
A
#
# COMPACT_ATOMS: atom_id res chain seq x y z
N MET A 1 -16.08 -7.64 -7.89
CA MET A 1 -15.10 -6.59 -7.52
C MET A 1 -14.72 -5.92 -8.83
N ASN A 2 -15.00 -4.63 -9.01
CA ASN A 2 -14.60 -3.92 -10.23
C ASN A 2 -13.07 -3.90 -10.30
N GLU A 3 -12.49 -4.62 -11.26
CA GLU A 3 -11.04 -4.74 -11.52
C GLU A 3 -10.37 -3.40 -11.89
N PHE A 4 -11.16 -2.34 -11.98
CA PHE A 4 -10.71 -0.96 -12.06
C PHE A 4 -10.53 -0.34 -10.67
N GLN A 5 -9.56 -0.83 -9.91
CA GLN A 5 -9.07 -0.08 -8.76
C GLN A 5 -8.20 1.08 -9.26
N ASN A 6 -8.87 2.20 -9.56
CA ASN A 6 -8.19 3.48 -9.73
C ASN A 6 -7.19 3.67 -8.58
N ARG A 7 -5.93 3.95 -8.90
CA ARG A 7 -4.81 4.24 -7.98
C ARG A 7 -5.22 4.88 -6.65
N VAL A 8 -6.07 5.91 -6.72
CA VAL A 8 -6.57 6.67 -5.56
C VAL A 8 -7.34 5.77 -4.58
N ASN A 9 -8.15 4.84 -5.07
CA ASN A 9 -8.88 3.88 -4.24
C ASN A 9 -7.93 2.90 -3.57
N LEU A 10 -6.95 2.35 -4.29
CA LEU A 10 -5.98 1.41 -3.69
C LEU A 10 -5.15 2.10 -2.61
N GLN A 11 -4.63 3.29 -2.91
CA GLN A 11 -3.86 4.10 -1.97
C GLN A 11 -4.67 4.44 -0.72
N ARG A 12 -5.93 4.87 -0.87
CA ARG A 12 -6.82 5.15 0.26
C ARG A 12 -7.09 3.91 1.10
N GLN A 13 -7.35 2.76 0.48
CA GLN A 13 -7.60 1.51 1.18
C GLN A 13 -6.39 1.10 2.03
N ILE A 14 -5.17 1.16 1.48
CA ILE A 14 -3.94 0.84 2.21
C ILE A 14 -3.77 1.78 3.41
N ILE A 15 -3.88 3.10 3.20
CA ILE A 15 -3.71 4.10 4.28
C ILE A 15 -4.75 3.91 5.38
N VAL A 16 -6.02 3.72 5.02
CA VAL A 16 -7.11 3.52 5.99
C VAL A 16 -6.91 2.21 6.75
N LEU A 17 -6.53 1.12 6.08
CA LEU A 17 -6.25 -0.17 6.72
C LEU A 17 -5.14 -0.02 7.77
N VAL A 18 -4.00 0.54 7.38
CA VAL A 18 -2.84 0.73 8.26
C VAL A 18 -3.23 1.59 9.46
N ASN A 19 -3.84 2.76 9.24
CA ASN A 19 -4.18 3.67 10.34
C ASN A 19 -5.30 3.14 11.26
N LYS A 20 -6.19 2.30 10.73
CA LYS A 20 -7.23 1.66 11.54
C LYS A 20 -6.65 0.55 12.43
N LYS A 21 -5.70 -0.23 11.90
CA LYS A 21 -5.06 -1.34 12.62
C LYS A 21 -3.99 -0.85 13.58
N LEU A 22 -3.10 0.00 13.08
CA LEU A 22 -1.96 0.52 13.81
C LEU A 22 -2.29 1.93 14.31
N LYS A 23 -2.71 2.01 15.58
CA LYS A 23 -3.00 3.28 16.25
C LYS A 23 -1.73 3.92 16.82
N PHE A 24 -0.72 4.07 15.98
CA PHE A 24 0.55 4.67 16.40
C PHE A 24 0.43 6.19 16.57
N LYS A 25 1.50 6.79 17.12
CA LYS A 25 1.58 8.20 17.46
C LYS A 25 1.32 9.09 16.24
N GLU A 26 1.93 8.76 15.11
CA GLU A 26 1.71 9.47 13.85
C GLU A 26 1.01 8.54 12.84
N PRO A 27 -0.13 8.92 12.25
CA PRO A 27 -0.77 8.13 11.21
C PRO A 27 0.02 8.21 9.90
N LEU A 28 -0.06 7.14 9.10
CA LEU A 28 0.49 7.13 7.75
C LEU A 28 -0.29 8.11 6.87
N ALA A 29 0.36 9.17 6.41
CA ALA A 29 -0.28 10.24 5.65
C ALA A 29 -0.37 9.94 4.14
N SER A 30 0.63 9.27 3.57
CA SER A 30 0.65 8.88 2.16
C SER A 30 1.57 7.67 1.94
N LEU A 31 1.49 7.07 0.75
CA LEU A 31 2.40 6.00 0.32
C LEU A 31 3.67 6.52 -0.37
N SER A 32 3.94 7.83 -0.37
CA SER A 32 5.25 8.28 -0.89
C SER A 32 6.38 7.75 -0.01
N TYR A 33 7.53 7.45 -0.62
CA TYR A 33 8.71 6.97 0.10
C TYR A 33 9.06 7.84 1.33
N GLY A 34 9.07 9.16 1.15
CA GLY A 34 9.36 10.10 2.24
C GLY A 34 8.34 10.01 3.39
N CYS A 35 7.06 9.86 3.09
CA CYS A 35 6.03 9.68 4.13
C CYS A 35 6.17 8.33 4.84
N ILE A 36 6.40 7.23 4.12
CA ILE A 36 6.58 5.90 4.72
C ILE A 36 7.82 5.89 5.62
N ASN A 37 8.93 6.47 5.16
CA ASN A 37 10.17 6.56 5.93
C ASN A 37 10.00 7.41 7.20
N ARG A 38 9.39 8.60 7.09
CA ARG A 38 9.06 9.42 8.27
C ARG A 38 8.17 8.67 9.25
N TRP A 39 7.11 8.03 8.75
CA TRP A 39 6.15 7.29 9.57
C TRP A 39 6.83 6.16 10.37
N LYS A 40 7.73 5.39 9.74
CA LYS A 40 8.56 4.38 10.41
C LYS A 40 9.53 4.99 11.44
N ASN A 41 10.14 6.14 11.15
CA ASN A 41 11.08 6.78 12.06
C ASN A 41 10.40 7.38 13.31
N VAL A 42 9.17 7.88 13.17
CA VAL A 42 8.39 8.42 14.29
C VAL A 42 7.75 7.30 15.11
N ASN A 43 7.30 6.23 14.48
CA ASN A 43 6.66 5.08 15.12
C ASN A 43 7.63 3.89 15.17
N LYS A 44 8.47 3.83 16.20
CA LYS A 44 9.56 2.85 16.32
C LYS A 44 9.06 1.41 16.45
N GLU A 45 7.79 1.22 16.82
CA GLU A 45 7.09 -0.06 16.93
C GLU A 45 6.71 -0.65 15.57
N VAL A 46 6.83 0.13 14.48
CA VAL A 46 6.63 -0.38 13.12
C VAL A 46 7.68 -1.47 12.86
N LEU A 47 7.27 -2.65 12.42
CA LEU A 47 8.14 -3.76 12.07
C LEU A 47 8.77 -3.48 10.71
N ASP A 48 10.02 -3.91 10.53
CA ASP A 48 10.74 -3.72 9.27
C ASP A 48 10.06 -4.45 8.10
N GLN A 49 9.38 -5.56 8.40
CA GLN A 49 8.53 -6.27 7.44
C GLN A 49 7.36 -5.41 6.97
N THR A 50 6.64 -4.75 7.88
CA THR A 50 5.54 -3.84 7.54
C THR A 50 6.04 -2.66 6.70
N TYR A 51 7.19 -2.09 7.05
CA TYR A 51 7.84 -1.04 6.26
C TYR A 51 8.15 -1.52 4.83
N THR A 52 8.75 -2.71 4.69
CA THR A 52 9.09 -3.30 3.38
C THR A 52 7.84 -3.57 2.53
N ILE A 53 6.77 -4.08 3.14
CA ILE A 53 5.49 -4.31 2.44
C ILE A 53 4.89 -2.99 1.94
N LEU A 54 4.95 -1.92 2.74
CA LEU A 54 4.44 -0.61 2.35
C LEU A 54 5.25 0.01 1.20
N LEU A 55 6.57 -0.20 1.17
CA LEU A 55 7.39 0.22 0.04
C LEU A 55 7.05 -0.53 -1.25
N ASP A 56 6.83 -1.85 -1.18
CA ASP A 56 6.41 -2.65 -2.34
C ASP A 56 5.03 -2.18 -2.87
N LEU A 57 4.06 -2.00 -1.96
CA LEU A 57 2.75 -1.46 -2.31
C LEU A 57 2.82 -0.05 -2.91
N SER A 58 3.71 0.81 -2.39
CA SER A 58 3.94 2.14 -2.95
C SER A 58 4.37 2.07 -4.42
N ASN A 59 5.36 1.22 -4.72
CA ASN A 59 5.86 1.04 -6.08
C ASN A 59 4.79 0.47 -7.02
N LYS A 60 4.01 -0.52 -6.57
CA LYS A 60 2.91 -1.10 -7.36
C LYS A 60 1.81 -0.06 -7.64
N VAL A 61 1.41 0.72 -6.64
CA VAL A 61 0.42 1.80 -6.81
C VAL A 61 0.92 2.89 -7.76
N LEU A 62 2.21 3.23 -7.69
CA LEU A 62 2.83 4.19 -8.60
C LEU A 62 2.85 3.67 -10.04
N PHE A 63 3.21 2.41 -10.25
CA PHE A 63 3.18 1.76 -11.56
C PHE A 63 1.77 1.79 -12.19
N LEU A 64 0.75 1.45 -11.40
CA LEU A 64 -0.64 1.52 -11.85
C LEU A 64 -1.07 2.95 -12.21
N ALA A 65 -0.54 3.96 -11.52
CA ALA A 65 -0.80 5.37 -11.83
C ALA A 65 -0.22 5.79 -13.19
N THR A 66 0.99 5.32 -13.50
CA THR A 66 1.70 5.69 -14.73
C THR A 66 1.12 4.99 -15.96
N LYS A 67 0.55 3.79 -15.80
CA LYS A 67 0.05 2.99 -16.91
C LYS A 67 -1.45 3.09 -17.17
N SER A 68 -2.27 3.52 -16.21
CA SER A 68 -3.71 3.73 -16.46
C SER A 68 -4.04 4.94 -17.36
N GLN A 69 -3.04 5.79 -17.65
CA GLN A 69 -3.14 6.89 -18.63
C GLN A 69 -2.78 6.44 -20.06
N GLU A 70 -2.11 5.30 -20.19
CA GLU A 70 -1.86 4.62 -21.46
C GLU A 70 -2.83 3.42 -21.54
N GLN A 71 -3.11 2.93 -22.75
CA GLN A 71 -4.03 1.83 -23.02
C GLN A 71 -3.88 0.66 -22.01
N ILE A 72 -5.00 0.09 -21.54
CA ILE A 72 -4.99 -1.06 -20.59
C ILE A 72 -4.32 -2.25 -21.28
N THR A 73 -3.11 -2.61 -20.85
CA THR A 73 -2.37 -3.77 -21.34
C THR A 73 -2.53 -4.97 -20.41
N GLU A 74 -2.19 -6.17 -20.87
CA GLU A 74 -2.12 -7.37 -20.04
C GLU A 74 -1.19 -7.20 -18.83
N GLU A 75 -0.09 -6.45 -19.03
CA GLU A 75 0.85 -6.09 -17.95
C GLU A 75 0.16 -5.27 -16.84
N TYR A 76 -0.72 -4.34 -17.20
CA TYR A 76 -1.49 -3.57 -16.21
C TYR A 76 -2.42 -4.48 -15.41
N ALA A 77 -3.15 -5.38 -16.06
CA ALA A 77 -4.07 -6.31 -15.40
C ALA A 77 -3.32 -7.21 -14.39
N PHE A 78 -2.20 -7.79 -14.82
CA PHE A 78 -1.35 -8.60 -13.95
C PHE A 78 -0.82 -7.83 -12.74
N LYS A 79 -0.32 -6.60 -12.94
CA LYS A 79 0.20 -5.75 -11.87
C LYS A 79 -0.89 -5.29 -10.89
N SER A 80 -2.10 -5.09 -11.40
CA SER A 80 -3.28 -4.78 -10.57
C SER A 80 -3.61 -5.94 -9.65
N GLU A 81 -3.65 -7.16 -10.19
CA GLU A 81 -3.88 -8.37 -9.40
C GLU A 81 -2.79 -8.58 -8.33
N GLU A 82 -1.51 -8.42 -8.70
CA GLU A 82 -0.40 -8.47 -7.75
C GLU A 82 -0.57 -7.47 -6.60
N ALA A 83 -1.03 -6.24 -6.89
CA ALA A 83 -1.24 -5.22 -5.88
C ALA A 83 -2.37 -5.58 -4.91
N VAL A 84 -3.45 -6.18 -5.42
CA VAL A 84 -4.58 -6.69 -4.60
C VAL A 84 -4.13 -7.83 -3.70
N LEU A 85 -3.37 -8.79 -4.24
CA LEU A 85 -2.82 -9.90 -3.45
C LEU A 85 -1.89 -9.38 -2.36
N LYS A 86 -1.05 -8.39 -2.67
CA LYS A 86 -0.14 -7.79 -1.69
C LYS A 86 -0.89 -7.02 -0.60
N LEU A 87 -2.01 -6.36 -0.93
CA LEU A 87 -2.87 -5.72 0.07
C LEU A 87 -3.48 -6.74 1.03
N LYS A 88 -3.99 -7.87 0.51
CA LYS A 88 -4.49 -8.97 1.35
C LYS A 88 -3.40 -9.52 2.26
N TYR A 89 -2.18 -9.68 1.72
CA TYR A 89 -1.03 -10.09 2.51
C TYR A 89 -0.70 -9.09 3.63
N LEU A 90 -0.73 -7.78 3.33
CA LEU A 90 -0.56 -6.75 4.36
C LEU A 90 -1.63 -6.89 5.45
N GLU A 91 -2.89 -7.09 5.09
CA GLU A 91 -3.98 -7.23 6.06
C GLU A 91 -3.77 -8.43 7.00
N SER A 92 -3.40 -9.60 6.46
CA SER A 92 -3.06 -10.79 7.26
C SER A 92 -1.83 -10.54 8.14
N HIS A 93 -0.76 -9.97 7.59
CA HIS A 93 0.46 -9.64 8.33
C HIS A 93 0.17 -8.74 9.54
N LEU A 94 -0.66 -7.70 9.34
CA LEU A 94 -1.05 -6.77 10.40
C LEU A 94 -1.94 -7.40 11.47
N LEU A 95 -2.68 -8.46 11.16
CA LEU A 95 -3.48 -9.21 12.13
C LEU A 95 -2.64 -10.16 12.99
N GLU A 96 -1.59 -10.74 12.41
CA GLU A 96 -0.76 -11.75 13.05
C GLU A 96 0.40 -11.13 13.85
N SER A 97 0.87 -9.95 13.44
CA SER A 97 2.09 -9.35 13.97
C SER A 97 1.87 -8.24 15.01
N TYR A 98 0.63 -7.78 15.20
CA TYR A 98 0.23 -6.67 16.07
C TYR A 98 -1.07 -6.92 16.80
#